data_AF-A0A1Y5DRC9-F1
#
_entry.id   AF-A0A1Y5DRC9-F1
#
_cell.length_a   1.000
_cell.length_b   1.000
_cell.length_c   1.000
_cell.angle_alpha   90.00
_cell.angle_beta   90.00
_cell.angle_gamma   90.00
#
_symmetry.space_group_name_H-M   'P 1'
#
loop_
_entity.id
_entity.type
_entity.pdbx_description
1 polymer ?
#
loop_
_entity_poly.entity_id
_entity_poly.type
_entity_poly.pdbx_seq_one_letter_code
_entity_poly.pdbx_strand_id
1 'polypeptide(L)'
;MVIVILGLLSAVALPKFANLKGDAEKVSAKAFMASYKTAVNSARLLWQTSGQVDTVTLESSVLAMGTVGWPKAQPNSTTGCINLWNNVLQSPPSITASSNNLRDTAESWSTFGYERMCIYYYQNGKSLNYSKTPFFVYYSTQIGSIAAGTITEFNMD
;
A
#
# COMPACT_ATOMS: atom_id res chain seq x y z
N MET A 1 -14.05 0.10 47.30
CA MET A 1 -15.17 -0.26 46.40
C MET A 1 -15.03 0.28 44.95
N VAL A 2 -13.97 1.03 44.61
CA VAL A 2 -13.75 1.55 43.24
C VAL A 2 -13.23 0.49 42.26
N ILE A 3 -12.49 -0.50 42.76
CA ILE A 3 -11.83 -1.55 41.95
C ILE A 3 -12.84 -2.49 41.28
N VAL A 4 -13.98 -2.74 41.91
CA VAL A 4 -15.05 -3.62 41.36
C VAL A 4 -15.75 -2.94 40.17
N ILE A 5 -15.92 -1.61 40.23
CA ILE A 5 -16.61 -0.83 39.20
C ILE A 5 -15.75 -0.73 37.93
N LEU A 6 -14.44 -0.50 38.06
CA LEU A 6 -13.51 -0.48 36.92
C LEU A 6 -13.38 -1.86 36.26
N GLY A 7 -13.46 -2.94 37.04
CA GLY A 7 -13.46 -4.32 36.52
C GLY A 7 -14.69 -4.64 35.69
N LEU A 8 -15.87 -4.23 36.14
CA LEU A 8 -17.13 -4.49 35.44
C LEU A 8 -17.25 -3.66 34.15
N LEU A 9 -16.84 -2.39 34.17
CA LEU A 9 -16.85 -1.52 32.97
C LEU A 9 -15.89 -2.01 31.88
N SER A 10 -14.73 -2.54 32.24
CA SER A 10 -13.76 -3.08 31.28
C SER A 10 -14.29 -4.31 30.53
N ALA A 11 -15.10 -5.15 31.19
CA ALA A 11 -15.68 -6.35 30.59
C ALA A 11 -16.69 -6.03 29.46
N VAL A 12 -17.40 -4.90 29.55
CA VAL A 12 -18.42 -4.49 28.55
C VAL A 12 -17.80 -3.75 27.36
N ALA A 13 -16.61 -3.18 27.53
CA ALA A 13 -15.97 -2.39 26.48
C ALA A 13 -15.22 -3.26 25.44
N LEU A 14 -14.72 -4.44 25.86
CA LEU A 14 -13.89 -5.31 25.02
C LEU A 14 -14.54 -5.77 23.70
N PRO A 15 -15.83 -6.14 23.63
CA PRO A 15 -16.44 -6.61 22.37
C PRO A 15 -16.54 -5.51 21.31
N LYS A 16 -16.82 -4.26 21.72
CA LYS A 16 -16.87 -3.12 20.79
C LYS A 16 -15.47 -2.70 20.35
N PHE A 17 -14.49 -2.73 21.25
CA PHE A 17 -13.09 -2.43 20.90
C PHE A 17 -12.48 -3.47 19.95
N ALA A 18 -12.86 -4.74 20.05
CA ALA A 18 -12.39 -5.77 19.12
C ALA A 18 -12.90 -5.55 17.68
N ASN A 19 -14.18 -5.21 17.52
CA ASN A 19 -14.74 -4.90 16.20
C ASN A 19 -14.20 -3.59 15.63
N LEU A 20 -14.07 -2.54 16.46
CA LEU A 20 -13.54 -1.25 16.02
C LEU A 20 -12.09 -1.32 15.52
N LYS A 21 -11.28 -2.24 16.08
CA LYS A 21 -9.92 -2.48 15.60
C LYS A 21 -9.88 -2.98 14.16
N GLY A 22 -10.78 -3.89 13.78
CA GLY A 22 -10.83 -4.42 12.40
C GLY A 22 -11.24 -3.36 11.38
N ASP A 23 -12.21 -2.51 11.71
CA ASP A 23 -12.63 -1.42 10.83
C ASP A 23 -11.57 -0.31 10.75
N ALA A 24 -10.90 -0.01 11.87
CA ALA A 24 -9.79 0.96 11.90
C ALA A 24 -8.61 0.51 11.02
N GLU A 25 -8.29 -0.79 10.98
CA GLU A 25 -7.26 -1.35 10.08
C GLU A 25 -7.58 -1.06 8.61
N LYS A 26 -8.83 -1.31 8.17
CA LYS A 26 -9.26 -1.03 6.79
C LYS A 26 -9.20 0.45 6.44
N VAL A 27 -9.73 1.30 7.33
CA VAL A 27 -9.72 2.76 7.13
C VAL A 27 -8.29 3.30 7.05
N SER A 28 -7.38 2.77 7.88
CA SER A 28 -5.96 3.14 7.85
C SER A 28 -5.29 2.73 6.54
N ALA A 29 -5.60 1.52 6.03
CA ALA A 29 -5.10 1.06 4.73
C ALA A 29 -5.63 1.93 3.58
N LYS A 30 -6.91 2.34 3.62
CA LYS A 30 -7.52 3.22 2.63
C LYS A 30 -6.90 4.63 2.66
N ALA A 31 -6.68 5.18 3.85
CA ALA A 31 -5.98 6.46 4.02
C ALA A 31 -4.56 6.41 3.44
N PHE A 32 -3.86 5.29 3.66
CA PHE A 32 -2.54 5.07 3.09
C PHE A 32 -2.55 4.96 1.57
N MET A 33 -3.52 4.25 0.99
CA MET A 33 -3.67 4.21 -0.47
C MET A 33 -3.87 5.62 -1.05
N ALA A 34 -4.64 6.48 -0.38
CA ALA A 34 -4.84 7.87 -0.81
C ALA A 34 -3.55 8.69 -0.75
N SER A 35 -2.70 8.50 0.28
CA SER A 35 -1.39 9.16 0.34
C SER A 35 -0.46 8.64 -0.75
N TYR A 36 -0.46 7.34 -1.02
CA TYR A 36 0.29 6.72 -2.13
C TYR A 36 -0.15 7.27 -3.49
N LYS A 37 -1.45 7.41 -3.74
CA LYS A 37 -1.99 8.03 -4.96
C LYS A 37 -1.48 9.46 -5.14
N THR A 38 -1.44 10.23 -4.05
CA THR A 38 -0.94 11.61 -4.07
C THR A 38 0.56 11.64 -4.37
N ALA A 39 1.33 10.75 -3.76
CA ALA A 39 2.77 10.62 -3.97
C ALA A 39 3.12 10.20 -5.41
N VAL A 40 2.36 9.28 -6.00
CA VAL A 40 2.55 8.88 -7.40
C VAL A 40 2.20 10.02 -8.36
N ASN A 41 1.16 10.81 -8.05
CA ASN A 41 0.83 12.02 -8.81
C ASN A 41 1.90 13.10 -8.69
N SER A 42 2.51 13.31 -7.52
CA SER A 42 3.60 14.29 -7.38
C SER A 42 4.83 13.88 -8.21
N ALA A 43 5.19 12.60 -8.21
CA ALA A 43 6.25 12.08 -9.07
C ALA A 43 5.94 12.29 -10.56
N ARG A 44 4.67 12.12 -10.98
CA ARG A 44 4.23 12.43 -12.35
C ARG A 44 4.34 13.93 -12.68
N LEU A 45 3.98 14.81 -11.76
CA LEU A 45 4.13 16.26 -11.95
C LEU A 45 5.61 16.62 -12.13
N LEU A 46 6.50 16.05 -11.32
CA LEU A 46 7.94 16.24 -11.47
C LEU A 46 8.42 15.79 -12.85
N TRP A 47 7.99 14.61 -13.33
CA TRP A 47 8.29 14.15 -14.68
C TRP A 47 7.83 15.12 -15.78
N GLN A 48 6.64 15.70 -15.63
CA GLN A 48 6.14 16.72 -16.57
C GLN A 48 7.02 17.97 -16.56
N THR A 49 7.48 18.42 -15.38
CA THR A 49 8.33 19.61 -15.26
C THR A 49 9.80 19.36 -15.66
N SER A 50 10.29 18.13 -15.52
CA SER A 50 11.67 17.74 -15.86
C SER A 50 11.86 17.40 -17.34
N GLY A 51 10.84 17.56 -18.18
CA GLY A 51 10.96 17.33 -19.62
C GLY A 51 10.84 15.87 -20.04
N GLN A 52 10.04 15.08 -19.32
CA GLN A 52 9.68 13.70 -19.70
C GLN A 52 10.84 12.69 -19.67
N VAL A 53 11.77 12.86 -18.73
CA VAL A 53 12.94 12.01 -18.51
C VAL A 53 12.58 10.59 -18.05
N ASP A 54 13.42 9.60 -18.36
CA ASP A 54 13.21 8.20 -17.96
C ASP A 54 13.35 7.97 -16.44
N THR A 55 14.01 8.89 -15.75
CA THR A 55 14.23 8.84 -14.29
C THR A 55 14.01 10.20 -13.66
N VAL A 56 13.31 10.21 -12.53
CA VAL A 56 13.07 11.41 -11.72
C VAL A 56 13.67 11.19 -10.34
N THR A 57 14.37 12.19 -9.80
CA THR A 57 14.93 12.14 -8.45
C THR A 57 13.99 12.86 -7.48
N LEU A 58 13.54 12.15 -6.45
CA LEU A 58 12.75 12.69 -5.35
C LEU A 58 13.56 12.56 -4.06
N GLU A 59 13.97 13.69 -3.47
CA GLU A 59 14.60 13.73 -2.13
C GLU A 59 15.76 12.73 -1.93
N SER A 60 16.58 12.51 -2.98
CA SER A 60 17.70 11.55 -3.12
C SER A 60 17.38 10.12 -3.60
N SER A 61 16.10 9.77 -3.74
CA SER A 61 15.67 8.50 -4.33
C SER A 61 15.39 8.63 -5.82
N VAL A 62 15.93 7.70 -6.63
CA VAL A 62 15.68 7.67 -8.08
C VAL A 62 14.45 6.81 -8.36
N LEU A 63 13.46 7.43 -9.00
CA LEU A 63 12.24 6.80 -9.49
C LEU A 63 12.37 6.56 -11.00
N ALA A 64 12.21 5.31 -11.42
CA ALA A 64 12.08 4.98 -12.82
C ALA A 64 10.67 5.35 -13.31
N MET A 65 10.59 6.03 -14.43
CA MET A 65 9.32 6.42 -15.04
C MET A 65 8.98 5.53 -16.23
N GLY A 66 7.70 5.30 -16.45
CA GLY A 66 7.15 4.69 -17.66
C GLY A 66 7.06 5.70 -18.81
N THR A 67 6.81 5.21 -20.01
CA THR A 67 6.68 6.02 -21.24
C THR A 67 5.55 7.06 -21.17
N VAL A 68 4.56 6.80 -20.32
CA VAL A 68 3.38 7.64 -20.08
C VAL A 68 3.54 8.57 -18.87
N GLY A 69 4.74 8.61 -18.27
CA GLY A 69 5.09 9.50 -17.17
C GLY A 69 4.61 9.05 -15.79
N TRP A 70 4.35 7.75 -15.61
CA TRP A 70 3.99 7.17 -14.33
C TRP A 70 5.17 6.40 -13.72
N PRO A 71 5.40 6.49 -12.40
CA PRO A 71 6.42 5.70 -11.72
C PRO A 71 6.23 4.21 -11.95
N LYS A 72 7.31 3.48 -12.19
CA LYS A 72 7.28 2.03 -12.38
C LYS A 72 8.25 1.33 -11.43
N ALA A 73 7.94 0.07 -11.12
CA ALA A 73 8.88 -0.79 -10.42
C ALA A 73 10.14 -1.01 -11.27
N GLN A 74 11.31 -0.96 -10.64
CA GLN A 74 12.58 -1.31 -11.28
C GLN A 74 13.45 -2.09 -10.28
N PRO A 75 13.78 -3.37 -10.55
CA PRO A 75 13.33 -4.21 -11.68
C PRO A 75 11.81 -4.50 -11.65
N ASN A 76 11.25 -5.04 -12.74
CA ASN A 76 9.83 -5.47 -12.82
C ASN A 76 9.55 -6.72 -11.95
N SER A 77 9.72 -6.60 -10.63
CA SER A 77 9.59 -7.68 -9.66
C SER A 77 9.06 -7.16 -8.32
N THR A 78 8.77 -8.05 -7.37
CA THR A 78 8.41 -7.69 -5.99
C THR A 78 9.45 -6.74 -5.35
N THR A 79 10.73 -6.95 -5.59
CA THR A 79 11.79 -6.06 -5.09
C THR A 79 11.67 -4.65 -5.68
N GLY A 80 11.35 -4.53 -6.96
CA GLY A 80 11.12 -3.22 -7.56
C GLY A 80 9.87 -2.51 -7.03
N CYS A 81 8.83 -3.26 -6.64
CA CYS A 81 7.66 -2.70 -5.98
C CYS A 81 7.97 -2.18 -4.56
N ILE A 82 8.89 -2.83 -3.85
CA ILE A 82 9.42 -2.33 -2.57
C ILE A 82 10.24 -1.06 -2.79
N ASN A 83 11.12 -1.04 -3.79
CA ASN A 83 11.89 0.15 -4.12
C ASN A 83 10.98 1.32 -4.50
N LEU A 84 9.99 1.07 -5.35
CA LEU A 84 8.99 2.06 -5.72
C LEU A 84 8.25 2.61 -4.50
N TRP A 85 7.82 1.73 -3.59
CA TRP A 85 7.16 2.11 -2.35
C TRP A 85 8.03 3.03 -1.48
N ASN A 86 9.28 2.63 -1.25
CA ASN A 86 10.20 3.37 -0.40
C ASN A 86 10.64 4.70 -1.03
N ASN A 87 10.65 4.79 -2.36
CA ASN A 87 11.15 5.96 -3.08
C ASN A 87 10.06 6.99 -3.40
N VAL A 88 8.80 6.58 -3.52
CA VAL A 88 7.70 7.49 -3.86
C VAL A 88 7.14 8.21 -2.64
N LEU A 89 7.22 7.57 -1.46
CA LEU A 89 6.68 8.11 -0.21
C LEU A 89 7.75 8.85 0.60
N GLN A 90 7.38 9.97 1.22
CA GLN A 90 8.27 10.73 2.11
C GLN A 90 8.51 10.06 3.48
N SER A 91 7.56 9.26 3.95
CA SER A 91 7.68 8.51 5.21
C SER A 91 7.01 7.14 5.05
N PRO A 92 7.63 6.23 4.28
CA PRO A 92 7.06 4.92 4.01
C PRO A 92 7.05 4.10 5.30
N PRO A 93 5.93 3.43 5.64
CA PRO A 93 5.94 2.39 6.65
C PRO A 93 6.73 1.19 6.11
N SER A 94 7.22 0.36 7.03
CA SER A 94 7.95 -0.86 6.68
C SER A 94 7.12 -1.76 5.76
N ILE A 95 7.76 -2.27 4.73
CA ILE A 95 7.17 -3.18 3.75
C ILE A 95 8.06 -4.39 3.50
N THR A 96 7.44 -5.55 3.39
CA THR A 96 8.12 -6.84 3.18
C THR A 96 7.73 -7.46 1.85
N ALA A 97 8.66 -8.16 1.21
CA ALA A 97 8.37 -8.95 0.02
C ALA A 97 7.51 -10.15 0.40
N SER A 98 6.41 -10.35 -0.32
CA SER A 98 5.63 -11.57 -0.21
C SER A 98 5.78 -12.45 -1.45
N SER A 99 5.66 -13.76 -1.25
CA SER A 99 5.73 -14.77 -2.31
C SER A 99 4.37 -15.08 -2.94
N ASN A 100 3.35 -14.24 -2.72
CA ASN A 100 1.94 -14.52 -3.08
C ASN A 100 1.43 -15.85 -2.46
N ASN A 101 2.02 -16.26 -1.35
CA ASN A 101 1.60 -17.46 -0.64
C ASN A 101 0.62 -17.07 0.47
N LEU A 102 -0.52 -17.75 0.52
CA LEU A 102 -1.58 -17.57 1.53
C LEU A 102 -1.13 -17.84 2.98
N ARG A 103 0.16 -18.13 3.21
CA ARG A 103 0.74 -18.44 4.52
C ARG A 103 1.61 -17.31 5.07
N ASP A 104 1.83 -16.26 4.27
CA ASP A 104 2.58 -15.09 4.74
C ASP A 104 1.77 -14.35 5.81
N THR A 105 2.44 -13.98 6.91
CA THR A 105 1.83 -13.42 8.14
C THR A 105 2.62 -12.21 8.62
N ALA A 106 2.99 -11.32 7.70
CA ALA A 106 3.74 -10.13 8.06
C ALA A 106 2.91 -9.23 9.00
N GLU A 107 3.54 -8.69 10.06
CA GLU A 107 2.94 -7.67 10.92
C GLU A 107 2.89 -6.28 10.24
N SER A 108 3.68 -6.11 9.18
CA SER A 108 3.82 -4.89 8.40
C SER A 108 3.05 -4.94 7.07
N TRP A 109 3.23 -3.92 6.23
CA TRP A 109 2.78 -3.98 4.84
C TRP A 109 3.54 -5.07 4.10
N SER A 110 2.90 -5.70 3.13
CA SER A 110 3.60 -6.55 2.18
C SER A 110 3.23 -6.21 0.75
N THR A 111 4.13 -6.57 -0.16
CA THR A 111 3.91 -6.38 -1.58
C THR A 111 4.22 -7.64 -2.36
N PHE A 112 3.52 -7.79 -3.48
CA PHE A 112 3.84 -8.72 -4.54
C PHE A 112 3.83 -7.96 -5.86
N GLY A 113 4.93 -8.07 -6.62
CA GLY A 113 5.09 -7.43 -7.92
C GLY A 113 4.95 -8.44 -9.04
N TYR A 114 4.11 -8.12 -10.03
CA TYR A 114 3.97 -8.93 -11.23
C TYR A 114 4.03 -8.05 -12.47
N GLU A 115 5.13 -8.17 -13.23
CA GLU A 115 5.41 -7.39 -14.43
C GLU A 115 5.21 -5.87 -14.28
N ARG A 116 3.99 -5.39 -14.55
CA ARG A 116 3.57 -3.99 -14.69
C ARG A 116 2.72 -3.50 -13.52
N MET A 117 2.40 -4.38 -12.57
CA MET A 117 1.56 -4.07 -11.41
C MET A 117 2.27 -4.38 -10.09
N CYS A 118 2.03 -3.51 -9.12
CA CYS A 118 2.44 -3.71 -7.73
C CYS A 118 1.19 -3.86 -6.87
N ILE A 119 1.09 -4.97 -6.16
CA ILE A 119 0.02 -5.25 -5.22
C ILE A 119 0.54 -4.93 -3.83
N TYR A 120 -0.22 -4.16 -3.06
CA TYR A 120 0.12 -3.75 -1.71
C TYR A 120 -1.02 -4.11 -0.76
N TYR A 121 -0.69 -4.73 0.36
CA TYR A 121 -1.68 -5.16 1.35
C TYR A 121 -1.11 -5.12 2.76
N TYR A 122 -2.01 -5.07 3.73
CA TYR A 122 -1.65 -5.03 5.14
C TYR A 122 -2.16 -6.31 5.85
N GLN A 123 -1.23 -7.09 6.41
CA GLN A 123 -1.53 -8.40 6.99
C GLN A 123 -1.70 -8.39 8.51
N ASN A 124 -1.10 -7.45 9.24
CA ASN A 124 -1.14 -7.36 10.71
C ASN A 124 -0.99 -8.74 11.42
N GLY A 125 -0.07 -9.58 10.95
CA GLY A 125 0.17 -10.92 11.51
C GLY A 125 -0.83 -12.00 11.08
N LYS A 126 -1.82 -11.67 10.25
CA LYS A 126 -2.84 -12.59 9.72
C LYS A 126 -2.44 -13.09 8.34
N SER A 127 -2.80 -14.34 8.04
CA SER A 127 -2.59 -14.93 6.71
C SER A 127 -3.34 -14.16 5.63
N LEU A 128 -2.72 -14.00 4.46
CA LEU A 128 -3.38 -13.38 3.30
C LEU A 128 -4.69 -14.08 2.98
N ASN A 129 -5.79 -13.33 2.95
CA ASN A 129 -7.07 -13.81 2.47
C ASN A 129 -7.62 -12.81 1.44
N TYR A 130 -7.60 -13.18 0.16
CA TYR A 130 -8.06 -12.32 -0.93
C TYR A 130 -9.50 -11.84 -0.81
N SER A 131 -10.33 -12.50 -0.01
CA SER A 131 -11.73 -12.11 0.24
C SER A 131 -11.93 -11.27 1.50
N LYS A 132 -10.89 -11.05 2.31
CA LYS A 132 -11.00 -10.34 3.60
C LYS A 132 -9.92 -9.30 3.85
N THR A 133 -8.71 -9.53 3.36
CA THR A 133 -7.58 -8.62 3.54
C THR A 133 -7.78 -7.40 2.64
N PRO A 134 -7.71 -6.17 3.17
CA PRO A 134 -7.72 -4.97 2.36
C PRO A 134 -6.42 -4.88 1.55
N PHE A 135 -6.54 -4.73 0.24
CA PHE A 135 -5.38 -4.57 -0.66
C PHE A 135 -5.69 -3.62 -1.80
N PHE A 136 -4.65 -2.98 -2.33
CA PHE A 136 -4.77 -2.16 -3.52
C PHE A 136 -3.71 -2.55 -4.55
N VAL A 137 -4.03 -2.30 -5.82
CA VAL A 137 -3.15 -2.60 -6.95
C VAL A 137 -2.83 -1.31 -7.68
N TYR A 138 -1.55 -1.07 -7.89
CA TYR A 138 -1.04 0.04 -8.68
C TYR A 138 -0.59 -0.44 -10.07
N TYR A 139 -1.07 0.23 -11.11
CA TYR A 139 -0.74 -0.07 -12.50
C TYR A 139 0.20 0.99 -13.07
N SER A 140 1.46 0.64 -13.31
CA SER A 140 2.48 1.56 -13.86
C SER A 140 2.33 1.84 -15.36
N THR A 141 1.60 0.97 -16.07
CA THR A 141 1.35 1.08 -17.52
C THR A 141 -0.10 0.67 -17.81
N GLN A 142 -0.60 0.96 -19.00
CA GLN A 142 -1.95 0.61 -19.40
C GLN A 142 -2.09 -0.91 -19.58
N ILE A 143 -3.15 -1.49 -19.00
CA ILE A 143 -3.50 -2.91 -19.18
C ILE A 143 -4.96 -3.00 -19.60
N GLY A 144 -5.21 -3.36 -20.86
CA GLY A 144 -6.55 -3.32 -21.44
C GLY A 144 -7.18 -1.93 -21.32
N SER A 145 -8.34 -1.85 -20.65
CA SER A 145 -9.05 -0.58 -20.39
C SER A 145 -8.57 0.17 -19.14
N ILE A 146 -7.63 -0.39 -18.37
CA ILE A 146 -7.11 0.24 -17.15
C ILE A 146 -5.97 1.19 -17.55
N ALA A 147 -6.17 2.48 -17.36
CA ALA A 147 -5.16 3.49 -17.66
C ALA A 147 -3.92 3.36 -16.75
N ALA A 148 -2.76 3.76 -17.25
CA ALA A 148 -1.56 3.87 -16.42
C ALA A 148 -1.77 4.87 -15.27
N GLY A 149 -1.17 4.58 -14.13
CA GLY A 149 -1.33 5.34 -12.89
C GLY A 149 -2.60 5.05 -12.11
N THR A 150 -3.43 4.12 -12.60
CA THR A 150 -4.65 3.72 -11.89
C THR A 150 -4.29 2.95 -10.63
N ILE A 151 -5.03 3.22 -9.56
CA ILE A 151 -5.01 2.44 -8.33
C ILE A 151 -6.41 1.87 -8.11
N THR A 152 -6.51 0.57 -7.95
CA THR A 152 -7.76 -0.14 -7.67
C THR A 152 -7.74 -0.69 -6.25
N GLU A 153 -8.79 -0.42 -5.47
CA GLU A 153 -8.97 -0.92 -4.11
C GLU A 153 -9.80 -2.21 -4.07
N PHE A 154 -9.52 -3.07 -3.11
CA PHE A 154 -10.24 -4.33 -2.86
C PHE A 154 -10.40 -4.56 -1.35
N ASN A 155 -11.61 -4.96 -0.93
CA ASN A 155 -11.98 -5.22 0.48
C ASN A 155 -11.72 -4.04 1.44
N MET A 156 -11.81 -2.80 0.95
CA MET A 156 -11.59 -1.57 1.72
C MET A 156 -12.88 -0.85 2.14
N ASP A 157 -14.01 -1.53 2.01
CA ASP A 157 -15.35 -1.06 2.39
C ASP A 157 -15.83 -1.65 3.73
#